data_AF-A0A1B6ESY1-F1
#
_entry.id   AF-A0A1B6ESY1-F1
#
_cell.length_a   1.000
_cell.length_b   1.000
_cell.length_c   1.000
_cell.angle_alpha   90.00
_cell.angle_beta   90.00
_cell.angle_gamma   90.00
#
_symmetry.space_group_name_H-M   'P 1'
#
loop_
_entity.id
_entity.type
_entity.pdbx_description
1 polymer ?
#
loop_
_entity_poly.entity_id
_entity_poly.type
_entity_poly.pdbx_seq_one_letter_code
_entity_poly.pdbx_strand_id
1 'polypeptide(L)'
;SKDIDLISFDASEHPIFMNRKTYNLAVANSIYFEIPYAPAIGDSGRRRTTIQVAHAYHTYGKSKNIILSSGITNVPKLRSPYDVANLALLFGLSEEQAKTSMLDTCRALILRAEGRRFSRTAMTMMITHLDLESDGEPMAKRS
;
A
#
# COMPACT_ATOMS: atom_id res chain seq x y z
N SER A 1 12.98 -16.68 -12.26
CA SER A 1 12.61 -15.26 -12.32
C SER A 1 12.30 -14.79 -10.91
N LYS A 2 12.87 -13.68 -10.43
CA LYS A 2 12.43 -13.10 -9.14
C LYS A 2 11.23 -12.21 -9.44
N ASP A 3 10.03 -12.71 -9.16
CA ASP A 3 8.80 -11.94 -9.34
C ASP A 3 8.65 -10.98 -8.16
N ILE A 4 8.95 -9.70 -8.41
CA ILE A 4 8.90 -8.61 -7.43
C ILE A 4 7.53 -7.94 -7.49
N ASP A 5 6.96 -7.63 -6.33
CA ASP A 5 5.67 -6.95 -6.21
C ASP A 5 5.80 -5.51 -5.69
N LEU A 6 6.70 -5.26 -4.74
CA LEU A 6 6.90 -3.97 -4.09
C LEU A 6 8.39 -3.62 -4.03
N ILE A 7 8.72 -2.38 -4.39
CA ILE A 7 10.05 -1.78 -4.23
C ILE A 7 9.97 -0.75 -3.11
N SER A 8 10.87 -0.84 -2.14
CA SER A 8 11.00 0.10 -1.03
C SER A 8 12.39 0.71 -1.00
N PHE A 9 12.61 1.67 -0.10
CA PHE A 9 13.91 2.29 0.15
C PHE A 9 14.11 2.50 1.65
N ASP A 10 15.37 2.50 2.09
CA ASP A 10 15.72 2.97 3.43
C ASP A 10 16.12 4.45 3.36
N ALA A 11 15.39 5.30 4.08
CA ALA A 11 15.69 6.72 4.22
C ALA A 11 16.99 7.01 4.99
N SER A 12 17.59 6.00 5.62
CA SER A 12 18.90 6.09 6.30
C SER A 12 20.07 5.97 5.33
N GLU A 13 19.83 5.45 4.12
CA GLU A 13 20.84 5.25 3.08
C GLU A 13 20.76 6.34 1.99
N HIS A 14 21.76 6.36 1.11
CA HIS A 14 21.74 7.26 -0.03
C HIS A 14 20.65 6.82 -1.03
N PRO A 15 19.74 7.72 -1.44
CA PRO A 15 18.64 7.34 -2.32
C PRO A 15 19.17 6.91 -3.70
N ILE A 16 18.73 5.75 -4.15
CA ILE A 16 19.03 5.26 -5.50
C ILE A 16 17.95 5.76 -6.45
N PHE A 17 18.34 6.68 -7.32
CA PHE A 17 17.44 7.24 -8.32
C PHE A 17 17.41 6.38 -9.59
N MET A 18 16.23 6.28 -10.18
CA MET A 18 15.98 5.51 -11.40
C MET A 18 15.54 6.44 -12.52
N ASN A 19 15.66 6.00 -13.77
CA ASN A 19 15.18 6.80 -14.89
C ASN A 19 13.67 6.55 -15.14
N ARG A 20 13.06 7.48 -15.88
CA ARG A 20 11.65 7.43 -16.27
C ARG A 20 11.27 6.17 -17.05
N LYS A 21 12.16 5.62 -17.89
CA LYS A 21 11.87 4.40 -18.68
C LYS A 21 11.73 3.19 -17.75
N THR A 22 12.67 3.01 -16.83
CA THR A 22 12.66 1.93 -15.85
C THR A 22 11.44 2.02 -14.93
N TYR A 23 11.06 3.23 -14.50
CA TYR A 23 9.88 3.44 -13.65
C TYR A 23 8.60 3.02 -14.36
N ASN A 24 8.39 3.49 -15.58
CA ASN A 24 7.19 3.14 -16.33
C ASN A 24 7.15 1.65 -16.72
N LEU A 25 8.30 1.02 -16.96
CA LEU A 25 8.38 -0.42 -17.17
C LEU A 25 7.95 -1.19 -15.90
N ALA A 26 8.40 -0.77 -14.72
CA ALA A 26 7.98 -1.37 -13.45
C ALA A 26 6.46 -1.20 -13.23
N VAL A 27 5.93 0.01 -13.46
CA VAL A 27 4.50 0.30 -13.37
C VAL A 27 3.68 -0.57 -14.33
N ALA A 28 4.13 -0.73 -15.58
CA ALA A 28 3.47 -1.57 -16.58
C ALA A 28 3.47 -3.05 -16.21
N ASN A 29 4.48 -3.50 -15.47
CA ASN A 29 4.54 -4.84 -14.90
C ASN A 29 3.87 -4.93 -13.52
N SER A 30 3.01 -3.97 -13.16
CA SER A 30 2.30 -3.84 -11.87
C SER A 30 3.20 -4.02 -10.64
N ILE A 31 4.44 -3.53 -10.72
CA ILE A 31 5.32 -3.36 -9.56
C ILE A 31 4.92 -2.05 -8.87
N TYR A 32 4.88 -2.10 -7.54
CA TYR A 32 4.50 -0.98 -6.68
C TYR A 32 5.72 -0.37 -6.00
N PHE A 33 5.61 0.88 -5.57
CA PHE A 33 6.66 1.62 -4.88
C PHE A 33 6.17 2.11 -3.53
N GLU A 34 6.93 1.84 -2.48
CA GLU A 34 6.59 2.25 -1.12
C GLU A 34 7.14 3.65 -0.82
N ILE A 35 6.35 4.45 -0.10
CA ILE A 35 6.80 5.65 0.61
C ILE A 35 6.41 5.47 2.09
N PRO A 36 7.36 5.06 2.96
CA PRO A 36 7.12 5.01 4.40
C PRO A 36 7.12 6.45 4.96
N TYR A 37 6.10 6.82 5.75
CA TYR A 37 6.02 8.17 6.31
C TYR A 37 6.82 8.36 7.61
N ALA A 38 7.15 7.30 8.36
CA ALA A 38 7.89 7.42 9.61
C ALA A 38 9.21 8.20 9.51
N PRO A 39 10.04 8.00 8.48
CA PRO A 39 11.29 8.74 8.36
C PRO A 39 11.06 10.23 8.08
N ALA A 40 9.92 10.60 7.49
CA ALA A 40 9.55 12.00 7.26
C ALA A 40 9.20 12.76 8.55
N ILE A 41 8.60 12.09 9.54
CA ILE A 41 8.19 12.73 10.80
C ILE A 41 9.32 12.76 11.85
N GLY A 42 10.24 11.78 11.82
CA GLY A 42 11.20 11.57 12.89
C GLY A 42 12.46 12.44 12.83
N ASP A 43 13.24 12.32 11.75
CA ASP A 43 14.58 12.90 11.62
C ASP A 43 14.65 13.84 10.41
N SER A 44 15.38 14.96 10.52
CA SER A 44 15.43 15.98 9.46
C SER A 44 16.21 15.51 8.21
N GLY A 45 17.25 14.70 8.39
CA GLY A 45 18.01 14.09 7.30
C GLY A 45 17.15 13.09 6.55
N ARG A 46 16.57 12.12 7.28
CA ARG A 46 15.69 11.10 6.70
C ARG A 46 14.45 11.71 6.04
N ARG A 47 13.91 12.80 6.61
CA ARG A 47 12.81 13.57 6.02
C ARG A 47 13.16 14.13 4.65
N ARG A 48 14.35 14.72 4.51
CA ARG A 48 14.81 15.23 3.22
C ARG A 48 14.89 14.10 2.20
N THR A 49 15.47 12.96 2.57
CA THR A 49 15.57 11.78 1.70
C THR A 49 14.20 11.26 1.28
N THR A 50 13.27 11.08 2.22
CA THR A 50 11.91 10.59 1.91
C THR A 50 11.18 11.52 0.96
N ILE A 51 11.23 12.84 1.20
CA ILE A 51 10.61 13.83 0.32
C ILE A 51 11.28 13.81 -1.06
N GLN A 52 12.61 13.73 -1.13
CA GLN A 52 13.34 13.66 -2.41
C GLN A 52 12.94 12.43 -3.23
N VAL A 53 12.88 11.24 -2.62
CA VAL A 53 12.46 10.00 -3.30
C VAL A 53 11.02 10.09 -3.78
N ALA A 54 10.11 10.61 -2.94
CA ALA A 54 8.72 10.78 -3.30
C ALA A 54 8.53 11.71 -4.52
N HIS A 55 9.20 12.86 -4.52
CA HIS A 55 9.18 13.80 -5.65
C HIS A 55 9.83 13.19 -6.90
N ALA A 56 10.85 12.34 -6.74
CA ALA A 56 11.44 11.62 -7.85
C ALA A 56 10.41 10.69 -8.54
N TYR A 57 9.61 9.93 -7.78
CA TYR A 57 8.51 9.13 -8.35
C TYR A 57 7.47 9.98 -9.08
N HIS A 58 7.15 11.17 -8.55
CA HIS A 58 6.29 12.12 -9.25
C HIS A 58 6.90 12.54 -10.59
N THR A 59 8.18 12.91 -10.61
CA THR A 59 8.90 13.31 -11.84
C THR A 59 8.98 12.18 -12.86
N TYR A 60 9.19 10.93 -12.42
CA TYR A 60 9.35 9.79 -13.31
C TYR A 60 8.05 9.37 -13.99
N GLY A 61 6.95 9.30 -13.25
CA GLY A 61 5.72 8.70 -13.77
C GLY A 61 4.45 9.20 -13.13
N LYS A 62 4.48 10.40 -12.52
CA LYS A 62 3.32 11.01 -11.85
C LYS A 62 2.79 10.17 -10.69
N SER A 63 3.71 9.56 -9.92
CA SER A 63 3.36 8.83 -8.69
C SER A 63 2.37 7.69 -8.93
N LYS A 64 2.52 6.97 -10.05
CA LYS A 64 1.74 5.75 -10.32
C LYS A 64 2.24 4.58 -9.46
N ASN A 65 1.31 3.74 -8.99
CA ASN A 65 1.58 2.56 -8.16
C ASN A 65 2.31 2.87 -6.85
N ILE A 66 2.00 4.01 -6.22
CA ILE A 66 2.55 4.35 -4.89
C ILE A 66 1.73 3.67 -3.79
N ILE A 67 2.43 3.14 -2.80
CA ILE A 67 1.89 2.66 -1.52
C ILE A 67 2.40 3.59 -0.42
N LEU A 68 1.47 4.15 0.36
CA LEU A 68 1.83 4.84 1.60
C LEU A 68 1.78 3.85 2.75
N SER A 69 2.88 3.78 3.50
CA SER A 69 3.01 2.89 4.65
C SER A 69 3.52 3.64 5.87
N SER A 70 3.36 3.03 7.04
CA SER A 70 3.85 3.62 8.28
C SER A 70 5.36 3.56 8.39
N GLY A 71 6.00 2.41 8.13
CA GLY A 71 7.43 2.21 8.34
C GLY A 71 7.86 2.42 9.80
N ILE A 72 6.93 2.23 10.75
CA ILE A 72 7.11 2.52 12.17
C ILE A 72 7.56 1.27 12.92
N THR A 73 8.50 1.44 13.85
CA THR A 73 8.88 0.43 14.85
C THR A 73 8.27 0.67 16.24
N ASN A 74 7.74 1.87 16.52
CA ASN A 74 7.18 2.29 17.80
C ASN A 74 5.78 2.91 17.65
N VAL A 75 4.77 2.29 18.26
CA VAL A 75 3.33 2.65 18.15
C VAL A 75 3.00 4.15 18.34
N PRO A 76 3.62 4.92 19.26
CA PRO A 76 3.26 6.33 19.48
C PRO A 76 3.46 7.26 18.26
N LYS A 77 4.18 6.81 17.23
CA LYS A 77 4.42 7.57 16.00
C LYS A 77 3.34 7.33 14.93
N LEU A 78 2.38 6.43 15.20
CA LEU A 78 1.32 6.09 14.26
C LEU A 78 0.41 7.30 14.05
N ARG A 79 -0.03 7.50 12.81
CA ARG A 79 -0.88 8.61 12.39
C ARG A 79 -2.21 8.09 11.89
N SER A 80 -3.26 8.91 12.04
CA SER A 80 -4.56 8.58 11.48
C SER A 80 -4.50 8.59 9.95
N PRO A 81 -5.38 7.88 9.23
CA PRO A 81 -5.39 7.88 7.77
C PRO A 81 -5.49 9.29 7.16
N TYR A 82 -6.23 10.19 7.79
CA TYR A 82 -6.35 11.59 7.35
C TYR A 82 -5.04 12.36 7.54
N ASP A 83 -4.33 12.15 8.65
CA ASP A 83 -3.01 12.75 8.84
C ASP A 83 -2.01 12.25 7.79
N VAL A 84 -2.06 10.97 7.46
CA VAL A 84 -1.22 10.38 6.40
C VAL A 84 -1.58 10.95 5.03
N ALA A 85 -2.87 11.15 4.74
CA ALA A 85 -3.31 11.80 3.51
C ALA A 85 -2.79 13.24 3.40
N ASN A 86 -2.76 13.98 4.51
CA ASN A 86 -2.19 15.33 4.54
C ASN A 86 -0.68 15.32 4.33
N LEU A 87 0.05 14.35 4.91
CA LEU A 87 1.48 14.16 4.66
C LEU A 87 1.77 13.81 3.20
N ALA A 88 0.89 13.06 2.55
CA ALA A 88 1.02 12.69 1.14
C ALA A 88 1.13 13.90 0.20
N LEU A 89 0.49 15.03 0.56
CA LEU A 89 0.61 16.27 -0.20
C LEU A 89 2.06 16.80 -0.21
N LEU A 90 2.79 16.64 0.90
CA LEU A 90 4.22 17.00 0.97
C LEU A 90 5.09 16.11 0.08
N PHE A 91 4.64 14.87 -0.15
CA PHE A 91 5.27 13.90 -1.04
C PHE A 91 4.93 14.15 -2.53
N GLY A 92 4.16 15.19 -2.85
CA GLY A 92 3.80 15.54 -4.24
C GLY A 92 2.67 14.67 -4.81
N LEU A 93 1.88 14.03 -3.95
CA LEU A 93 0.66 13.31 -4.32
C LEU A 93 -0.54 14.27 -4.30
N SER A 94 -1.52 14.04 -5.16
CA SER A 94 -2.85 14.65 -5.00
C SER A 94 -3.64 13.98 -3.88
N GLU A 95 -4.72 14.60 -3.43
CA GLU A 95 -5.61 14.00 -2.42
C GLU A 95 -6.20 12.66 -2.88
N GLU A 96 -6.57 12.57 -4.16
CA GLU A 96 -7.02 11.32 -4.78
C GLU A 96 -5.92 10.25 -4.73
N GLN A 97 -4.71 10.60 -5.18
CA GLN A 97 -3.57 9.67 -5.14
C GLN A 97 -3.25 9.22 -3.72
N ALA A 98 -3.35 10.11 -2.73
CA ALA A 98 -3.16 9.77 -1.33
C ALA A 98 -4.17 8.72 -0.87
N LYS A 99 -5.46 8.91 -1.15
CA LYS A 99 -6.52 7.94 -0.82
C LYS A 99 -6.30 6.59 -1.52
N THR A 100 -6.09 6.61 -2.84
CA THR A 100 -5.88 5.39 -3.64
C THR A 100 -4.62 4.63 -3.21
N SER A 101 -3.56 5.33 -2.78
CA SER A 101 -2.31 4.71 -2.32
C SER A 101 -2.43 3.95 -1.00
N MET A 102 -3.43 4.28 -0.18
CA MET A 102 -3.72 3.58 1.09
C MET A 102 -4.80 2.50 0.93
N LEU A 103 -5.65 2.62 -0.10
CA LEU A 103 -6.83 1.75 -0.32
C LEU A 103 -6.63 0.82 -1.52
N ASP A 104 -7.10 1.24 -2.70
CA ASP A 104 -7.19 0.38 -3.89
C ASP A 104 -5.84 -0.16 -4.34
N THR A 105 -4.78 0.67 -4.24
CA THR A 105 -3.42 0.26 -4.63
C THR A 105 -2.90 -0.83 -3.69
N CYS A 106 -3.15 -0.71 -2.39
CA CYS A 106 -2.82 -1.75 -1.41
C CYS A 106 -3.58 -3.05 -1.70
N ARG A 107 -4.87 -2.96 -2.01
CA ARG A 107 -5.69 -4.13 -2.38
C ARG A 107 -5.16 -4.80 -3.65
N ALA A 108 -4.83 -4.02 -4.68
CA ALA A 108 -4.28 -4.53 -5.93
C ALA A 108 -2.91 -5.23 -5.74
N LEU A 109 -2.05 -4.66 -4.88
CA LEU A 109 -0.79 -5.29 -4.48
C LEU A 109 -1.01 -6.65 -3.81
N ILE A 110 -1.97 -6.75 -2.87
CA ILE A 110 -2.29 -8.00 -2.18
C ILE A 110 -2.81 -9.04 -3.19
N LEU A 111 -3.76 -8.67 -4.05
CA LEU A 111 -4.31 -9.57 -5.07
C LEU A 111 -3.23 -10.07 -6.04
N ARG A 112 -2.29 -9.21 -6.44
CA ARG A 112 -1.12 -9.59 -7.24
C ARG A 112 -0.26 -10.61 -6.49
N ALA A 113 0.06 -10.34 -5.23
CA ALA A 113 0.89 -11.23 -4.42
C ALA A 113 0.22 -12.61 -4.22
N GLU A 114 -1.10 -12.63 -4.06
CA GLU A 114 -1.90 -13.86 -4.02
C GLU A 114 -1.85 -14.61 -5.36
N GLY A 115 -2.07 -13.93 -6.49
CA GLY A 115 -1.99 -14.52 -7.82
C GLY A 115 -0.59 -14.97 -8.26
N ARG A 116 0.46 -14.53 -7.54
CA ARG A 116 1.81 -15.10 -7.65
C ARG A 116 1.96 -16.36 -6.81
N ARG A 117 1.37 -16.40 -5.61
CA ARG A 117 1.43 -17.54 -4.68
C ARG A 117 0.63 -18.73 -5.19
N PHE A 118 -0.56 -18.47 -5.73
CA PHE A 118 -1.42 -19.45 -6.35
C PHE A 118 -1.36 -19.20 -7.85
N SER A 119 -0.96 -20.20 -8.65
CA SER A 119 -0.88 -20.10 -10.12
C SER A 119 -2.05 -19.27 -10.68
N ARG A 120 -1.82 -18.44 -11.73
CA ARG A 120 -2.78 -17.48 -12.31
C ARG A 120 -4.18 -18.05 -12.65
N THR A 121 -4.35 -19.37 -12.59
CA THR A 121 -5.58 -20.14 -12.80
C THR A 121 -6.41 -20.37 -11.54
N ALA A 122 -5.87 -20.18 -10.34
CA ALA A 122 -6.57 -20.44 -9.09
C ALA A 122 -7.35 -19.20 -8.62
N MET A 123 -8.68 -19.28 -8.67
CA MET A 123 -9.55 -18.30 -8.00
C MET A 123 -9.71 -18.67 -6.52
N THR A 124 -9.31 -17.77 -5.63
CA THR A 124 -9.61 -17.89 -4.20
C THR A 124 -10.95 -17.21 -3.94
N MET A 125 -12.01 -17.98 -3.67
CA MET A 125 -13.27 -17.43 -3.18
C MET A 125 -13.18 -17.20 -1.67
N MET A 126 -13.38 -15.96 -1.24
CA MET A 126 -13.60 -15.64 0.17
C MET A 126 -15.11 -15.70 0.42
N ILE A 127 -15.58 -16.74 1.11
CA ILE A 127 -16.98 -16.84 1.54
C ILE A 127 -17.15 -15.93 2.75
N THR A 128 -17.81 -14.78 2.57
CA THR A 128 -18.24 -13.90 3.66
C THR A 128 -19.69 -14.21 3.98
N HIS A 129 -19.91 -14.76 5.19
CA HIS A 129 -21.16 -15.20 5.82
C HIS A 129 -21.61 -16.64 5.50
N LEU A 130 -21.43 -17.52 6.50
CA LEU A 130 -22.31 -18.66 6.74
C LEU A 130 -23.46 -18.11 7.58
N ASP A 131 -24.61 -17.85 6.95
CA ASP A 131 -25.85 -17.67 7.68
C ASP A 131 -26.17 -19.02 8.33
N LEU A 132 -25.88 -19.14 9.63
CA LEU A 132 -26.41 -20.23 10.43
C LEU A 132 -27.90 -19.97 10.59
N GLU A 133 -28.71 -20.59 9.73
CA GLU A 133 -30.14 -20.71 9.94
C GLU A 133 -30.36 -21.36 11.32
N SER A 134 -30.93 -20.60 12.25
CA SER A 134 -31.37 -21.13 13.53
C SER A 134 -32.63 -21.95 13.29
N ASP A 135 -32.48 -23.28 13.31
CA ASP A 135 -33.61 -24.21 13.29
C ASP A 135 -34.60 -23.87 14.41
N GLY A 136 -35.83 -23.56 14.02
CA GLY A 136 -36.92 -23.33 14.96
C GLY A 136 -37.35 -24.64 15.63
N GLU A 137 -37.27 -24.70 16.97
CA GLU A 137 -37.95 -25.74 17.73
C GLU A 137 -39.45 -25.39 17.89
N PRO A 138 -40.38 -26.33 17.64
CA PRO A 138 -41.80 -26.12 17.92
C PRO A 138 -42.05 -26.29 19.42
N MET A 139 -42.46 -25.23 20.11
CA MET A 139 -42.95 -25.34 21.49
C MET A 139 -44.27 -26.11 21.53
N ALA A 140 -44.23 -27.28 22.15
CA ALA A 140 -45.37 -28.14 22.42
C ALA A 140 -46.43 -27.41 23.29
N LYS A 141 -47.70 -27.51 22.86
CA LYS A 141 -48.85 -27.15 23.69
C LYS A 141 -48.82 -27.96 24.99
N ARG A 142 -48.88 -27.27 26.13
CA ARG A 142 -49.31 -27.87 27.40
C ARG A 142 -50.66 -27.29 27.79
N SER A 143 -51.51 -28.23 28.20
CA SER A 143 -52.90 -28.17 28.64
C SER A 143 -53.19 -27.15 29.72
#